data_AF-A0A368FU10-F1
#
_entry.id   AF-A0A368FU10-F1
#
_cell.length_a   1.000
_cell.length_b   1.000
_cell.length_c   1.000
_cell.angle_alpha   90.00
_cell.angle_beta   90.00
_cell.angle_gamma   90.00
#
_symmetry.space_group_name_H-M   'P 1'
#
loop_
_entity.id
_entity.type
_entity.pdbx_description
1 polymer ?
#
loop_
_entity_poly.entity_id
_entity_poly.type
_entity_poly.pdbx_seq_one_letter_code
_entity_poly.pdbx_strand_id
1 'polypeptide(L)'
;MNNYPLRHCELRENFRKYKIVKYTGFNTKEMLDELEVEFKLRGVGQGVIDDIRDKVLGKRTFHSTYNSYKRVFYEKQLRSSPYLMTLLVKMFYYDYLLFGYPLPQIF
;
A
#
# COMPACT_ATOMS: atom_id res chain seq x y z
N MET A 1 -29.24 -24.10 -1.77
CA MET A 1 -27.79 -23.90 -1.52
C MET A 1 -27.53 -22.41 -1.56
N ASN A 2 -27.12 -21.81 -0.44
CA ASN A 2 -26.94 -20.36 -0.32
C ASN A 2 -25.73 -19.89 -1.14
N ASN A 3 -25.98 -19.01 -2.10
CA ASN A 3 -24.99 -18.41 -2.98
C ASN A 3 -24.40 -17.18 -2.27
N TYR A 4 -23.33 -17.36 -1.49
CA TYR A 4 -22.53 -16.21 -1.05
C TYR A 4 -21.62 -15.80 -2.20
N PRO A 5 -21.67 -14.55 -2.69
CA PRO A 5 -20.74 -14.12 -3.71
C PRO A 5 -19.33 -14.10 -3.10
N LEU A 6 -18.44 -14.92 -3.65
CA LEU A 6 -17.00 -14.80 -3.44
C LEU A 6 -16.61 -13.39 -3.86
N ARG A 7 -16.47 -12.46 -2.89
CA ARG A 7 -16.03 -11.09 -3.14
C ARG A 7 -14.53 -11.05 -3.41
N HIS A 8 -14.09 -11.73 -4.46
CA HIS A 8 -12.85 -11.36 -5.11
C HIS A 8 -13.22 -10.23 -6.06
N CYS A 9 -12.72 -9.02 -5.80
CA CYS A 9 -13.07 -7.84 -6.60
C CYS A 9 -12.44 -7.88 -8.02
N GLU A 10 -12.15 -9.08 -8.54
CA GLU A 10 -11.54 -9.42 -9.82
C GLU A 10 -10.55 -8.35 -10.27
N LEU A 11 -9.48 -8.14 -9.48
CA LEU A 11 -8.53 -7.03 -9.66
C LEU A 11 -8.03 -6.97 -11.10
N ARG A 12 -7.76 -8.12 -11.72
CA ARG A 12 -7.29 -8.22 -13.11
C ARG A 12 -8.32 -7.67 -14.10
N GLU A 13 -9.59 -8.03 -13.95
CA GLU A 13 -10.65 -7.63 -14.88
C GLU A 13 -11.12 -6.19 -14.66
N ASN A 14 -11.07 -5.76 -13.40
CA ASN A 14 -11.57 -4.46 -12.97
C ASN A 14 -10.47 -3.43 -12.73
N PHE A 15 -9.20 -3.72 -13.08
CA PHE A 15 -8.05 -2.85 -12.74
C PHE A 15 -8.28 -1.39 -13.12
N ARG A 16 -8.86 -1.15 -14.30
CA ARG A 16 -9.18 0.20 -14.81
C ARG A 16 -10.21 0.98 -13.98
N LYS A 17 -10.98 0.29 -13.14
CA LYS A 17 -11.98 0.89 -12.24
C LYS A 17 -11.37 1.29 -10.89
N TYR A 18 -10.14 0.87 -10.60
CA TYR A 18 -9.45 1.21 -9.37
C TYR A 18 -8.66 2.49 -9.52
N LYS A 19 -8.69 3.28 -8.44
CA LYS A 19 -7.72 4.35 -8.20
C LYS A 19 -6.70 3.82 -7.20
N ILE A 20 -5.44 3.74 -7.63
CA ILE A 20 -4.33 3.34 -6.76
C ILE A 20 -3.82 4.57 -6.03
N VAL A 21 -3.89 4.54 -4.69
CA VAL A 21 -3.34 5.58 -3.81
C VAL A 21 -2.06 5.03 -3.18
N LYS A 22 -0.93 5.73 -3.35
CA LYS A 22 0.38 5.22 -2.92
C LYS A 22 0.64 5.53 -1.45
N TYR A 23 0.73 4.50 -0.63
CA TYR A 23 1.11 4.60 0.78
C TYR A 23 2.58 4.22 1.00
N THR A 24 3.27 5.04 1.78
CA THR A 24 4.56 4.79 2.40
C THR A 24 4.40 5.09 3.89
N GLY A 25 5.17 4.41 4.74
CA GLY A 25 5.09 4.66 6.18
C GLY A 25 5.58 6.05 6.63
N PHE A 26 5.91 6.96 5.71
CA PHE A 26 6.20 8.37 6.02
C PHE A 26 5.21 9.36 5.36
N ASN A 27 4.54 8.99 4.26
CA ASN A 27 3.66 9.88 3.51
C ASN A 27 2.18 9.77 3.91
N THR A 28 1.87 9.37 5.15
CA THR A 28 0.49 9.10 5.57
C THR A 28 -0.46 10.29 5.33
N LYS A 29 0.05 11.52 5.46
CA LYS A 29 -0.70 12.75 5.17
C LYS A 29 -1.02 12.91 3.69
N GLU A 30 -0.02 12.79 2.82
CA GLU A 30 -0.19 12.91 1.36
C GLU A 30 -1.14 11.83 0.81
N MET A 31 -1.01 10.60 1.32
CA MET A 31 -1.92 9.51 1.00
C MET A 31 -3.36 9.84 1.38
N LEU A 32 -3.56 10.39 2.58
CA LEU A 32 -4.89 10.81 3.02
C LEU A 32 -5.43 11.97 2.17
N ASP A 33 -4.60 12.94 1.83
CA ASP A 33 -5.02 14.07 0.98
C ASP A 33 -5.52 13.58 -0.40
N GLU A 34 -4.85 12.61 -1.02
CA GLU A 34 -5.33 11.97 -2.25
C GLU A 34 -6.63 11.19 -2.03
N LEU A 35 -6.72 10.43 -0.93
CA LEU A 35 -7.92 9.65 -0.60
C LEU A 35 -9.15 10.53 -0.33
N GLU A 36 -8.97 11.68 0.30
CA GLU A 36 -10.04 12.64 0.57
C GLU A 36 -10.63 13.24 -0.70
N VAL A 37 -9.79 13.56 -1.69
CA VAL A 37 -10.26 14.01 -3.00
C VAL A 37 -11.18 12.95 -3.61
N GLU A 38 -10.76 11.69 -3.57
CA GLU A 38 -11.55 10.58 -4.11
C GLU A 38 -12.86 10.35 -3.34
N PHE A 39 -12.87 10.50 -2.01
CA PHE A 39 -14.08 10.41 -1.19
C PHE A 39 -15.07 11.54 -1.46
N LYS A 40 -14.59 12.79 -1.58
CA LYS A 40 -15.42 13.94 -1.94
C LYS A 40 -16.05 13.78 -3.32
N LEU A 41 -15.28 13.31 -4.31
CA LEU A 41 -15.79 13.04 -5.66
C LEU A 41 -16.89 11.97 -5.68
N ARG A 42 -16.94 11.08 -4.69
CA ARG A 42 -17.95 10.01 -4.56
C ARG A 42 -19.09 10.38 -3.58
N GLY A 43 -19.14 11.62 -3.11
CA GLY A 43 -20.22 12.10 -2.24
C GLY A 43 -20.15 11.59 -0.80
N VAL A 44 -18.98 11.18 -0.32
CA VAL A 44 -18.80 10.84 1.10
C VAL A 44 -18.91 12.12 1.94
N GLY A 45 -19.73 12.09 2.98
CA GLY A 45 -19.96 13.24 3.85
C GLY A 45 -18.70 13.65 4.62
N GLN A 46 -18.48 14.96 4.76
CA GLN A 46 -17.26 15.52 5.38
C GLN A 46 -17.00 14.98 6.80
N GLY A 47 -18.04 14.79 7.62
CA GLY A 47 -17.86 14.24 8.97
C GLY A 47 -17.30 12.81 9.00
N VAL A 48 -17.59 11.98 8.00
CA VAL A 48 -16.99 10.63 7.86
C VAL A 48 -15.53 10.75 7.44
N ILE A 49 -15.23 11.67 6.53
CA ILE A 49 -13.86 11.94 6.08
C ILE A 49 -13.00 12.41 7.25
N ASP A 50 -13.51 13.34 8.07
CA ASP A 50 -12.82 13.89 9.23
C ASP A 50 -12.53 12.81 10.27
N ASP A 51 -13.48 11.91 10.55
CA ASP A 51 -13.27 10.77 11.46
C ASP A 51 -12.18 9.82 10.93
N ILE A 52 -12.22 9.46 9.64
CA ILE A 52 -11.17 8.63 9.02
C ILE A 52 -9.81 9.31 9.17
N ARG A 53 -9.73 10.62 8.89
CA ARG A 53 -8.48 11.38 8.99
C ARG A 53 -7.94 11.38 10.42
N ASP A 54 -8.79 11.62 11.42
CA ASP A 54 -8.43 11.56 12.84
C ASP A 54 -7.89 10.18 13.23
N LYS A 55 -8.58 9.10 12.85
CA LYS A 55 -8.16 7.73 13.20
C LYS A 55 -6.86 7.31 12.53
N VAL A 56 -6.66 7.69 11.27
CA VAL A 56 -5.47 7.28 10.51
C VAL A 56 -4.24 8.12 10.90
N LEU A 57 -4.41 9.40 11.21
CA LEU A 57 -3.34 10.27 11.71
C LEU A 57 -3.06 10.11 13.21
N GLY A 58 -4.00 9.54 13.96
CA GLY A 58 -3.85 9.18 15.36
C GLY A 58 -2.62 8.29 15.62
N LYS A 59 -2.24 8.15 16.89
CA LYS A 59 -1.05 7.37 17.29
C LYS A 59 -1.06 6.00 16.61
N ARG A 60 0.01 5.70 15.88
CA ARG A 60 0.28 4.35 15.37
C ARG A 60 0.17 3.39 16.53
N THR A 61 -0.58 2.31 16.32
CA THR A 61 -0.77 1.28 17.33
C THR A 61 0.60 0.77 17.80
N PHE A 62 0.69 0.41 19.08
CA PHE A 62 1.89 -0.15 19.70
C PHE A 62 2.48 -1.34 18.92
N HIS A 63 1.66 -2.01 18.10
CA HIS A 63 2.03 -3.12 17.22
C HIS A 63 2.52 -2.70 15.82
N SER A 64 2.95 -1.46 15.62
CA SER A 64 3.53 -1.04 14.34
C SER A 64 4.82 -1.83 14.04
N THR A 65 4.78 -2.69 13.03
CA THR A 65 5.95 -3.44 12.55
C THR A 65 6.87 -2.60 11.67
N TYR A 66 6.41 -1.42 11.26
CA TYR A 66 7.08 -0.52 10.31
C TYR A 66 8.50 -0.17 10.72
N ASN A 67 8.76 0.06 12.01
CA ASN A 67 10.10 0.42 12.50
C ASN A 67 10.64 -0.60 13.51
N SER A 68 10.15 -1.84 13.43
CA SER A 68 10.66 -2.90 14.30
C SER A 68 12.12 -3.20 13.98
N TYR A 69 12.93 -3.46 15.01
CA TYR A 69 14.33 -3.85 14.86
C TYR A 69 14.50 -5.02 13.87
N LYS A 70 13.62 -6.02 13.97
CA LYS A 70 13.64 -7.19 13.08
C LYS A 70 13.48 -6.81 11.62
N ARG A 71 12.52 -5.92 11.29
CA ARG A 71 12.32 -5.47 9.91
C ARG A 71 13.58 -4.80 9.38
N VAL A 72 14.14 -3.83 10.12
CA VAL A 72 15.35 -3.10 9.70
C VAL A 72 16.54 -4.04 9.53
N PHE A 73 16.70 -5.00 10.46
CA PHE A 73 17.76 -5.99 10.42
C PHE A 73 17.70 -6.85 9.15
N TYR A 74 16.54 -7.46 8.85
CA TYR A 74 16.40 -8.31 7.66
C TYR A 74 16.40 -7.51 6.36
N GLU A 75 15.84 -6.29 6.35
CA GLU A 75 15.89 -5.41 5.19
C GLU A 75 17.34 -5.08 4.81
N LYS A 76 18.21 -4.84 5.80
CA LYS A 76 19.64 -4.61 5.55
C LYS A 76 20.31 -5.83 4.92
N GLN A 77 20.07 -7.04 5.45
CA GLN A 77 20.66 -8.28 4.92
C GLN A 77 20.22 -8.55 3.49
N LEU A 78 18.93 -8.32 3.21
CA LEU A 78 18.35 -8.48 1.88
C LEU A 78 19.00 -7.52 0.87
N ARG A 79 19.06 -6.22 1.22
CA ARG A 79 19.62 -5.18 0.36
C ARG A 79 21.12 -5.32 0.13
N SER A 80 21.86 -5.94 1.06
CA SER A 80 23.30 -6.20 0.90
C SER A 80 23.64 -7.39 0.00
N SER A 81 22.65 -8.16 -0.46
CA SER A 81 22.88 -9.33 -1.31
C SER A 81 22.29 -9.11 -2.71
N PRO A 82 23.12 -8.92 -3.75
CA PRO A 82 22.65 -8.80 -5.13
C PRO A 82 21.82 -10.00 -5.58
N TYR A 83 22.20 -11.20 -5.12
CA TYR A 83 21.45 -12.43 -5.38
C TYR A 83 20.02 -12.37 -4.80
N LEU A 84 19.87 -12.02 -3.52
CA LEU A 84 18.55 -11.95 -2.89
C LEU A 84 17.70 -10.82 -3.47
N MET A 85 18.29 -9.67 -3.75
CA MET A 85 17.60 -8.57 -4.44
C MET A 85 17.13 -8.98 -5.84
N THR A 86 17.95 -9.71 -6.59
CA THR A 86 17.56 -10.27 -7.89
C THR A 86 16.35 -11.20 -7.77
N LEU A 87 16.37 -12.10 -6.78
CA LEU A 87 15.25 -13.02 -6.56
C LEU A 87 13.98 -12.25 -6.19
N LEU A 88 14.09 -11.24 -5.32
CA LEU A 88 12.96 -10.39 -4.94
C LEU A 88 12.36 -9.65 -6.12
N VAL A 89 13.20 -9.01 -6.95
CA VAL A 89 12.73 -8.32 -8.14
C VAL A 89 12.04 -9.29 -9.09
N LYS A 90 12.57 -10.51 -9.27
CA LYS A 90 11.90 -11.53 -10.10
C LYS A 90 10.53 -11.93 -9.55
N MET A 91 10.40 -12.07 -8.23
CA MET A 91 9.13 -12.42 -7.57
C MET A 91 8.07 -11.33 -7.75
N PHE A 92 8.46 -10.05 -7.68
CA PHE A 92 7.53 -8.90 -7.69
C PHE A 92 7.59 -8.06 -8.97
N TYR A 93 8.24 -8.54 -10.03
CA TYR A 93 8.52 -7.76 -11.24
C TYR A 93 7.26 -7.12 -11.83
N TYR A 94 6.19 -7.90 -11.98
CA TYR A 94 4.94 -7.39 -12.53
C TYR A 94 4.24 -6.40 -11.60
N ASP A 95 4.42 -6.50 -10.29
CA ASP A 95 3.85 -5.53 -9.35
C ASP A 95 4.56 -4.17 -9.46
N TYR A 96 5.89 -4.15 -9.66
CA TYR A 96 6.61 -2.90 -9.96
C TYR A 96 6.05 -2.21 -11.21
N LEU A 97 5.79 -2.97 -12.28
CA LEU A 97 5.20 -2.44 -13.51
C LEU A 97 3.75 -1.99 -13.31
N LEU A 98 2.93 -2.84 -12.69
CA LEU A 98 1.49 -2.61 -12.53
C LEU A 98 1.18 -1.38 -11.68
N PHE A 99 1.95 -1.15 -10.61
CA PHE A 99 1.76 -0.03 -9.69
C PHE A 99 2.70 1.16 -9.96
N GLY A 100 3.55 1.06 -11.00
CA GLY A 100 4.47 2.11 -11.41
C GLY A 100 5.46 2.49 -10.31
N TYR A 101 6.08 1.49 -9.67
CA TYR A 101 7.21 1.68 -8.76
C TYR A 101 8.52 1.50 -9.52
N PRO A 102 9.58 2.29 -9.20
CA PRO A 102 10.88 2.10 -9.84
C PRO A 102 11.45 0.74 -9.44
N LEU A 103 12.08 0.06 -10.41
CA LEU A 103 12.85 -1.15 -10.12
C LEU A 103 14.04 -0.78 -9.22
N PRO A 104 14.33 -1.57 -8.16
CA PRO A 104 15.46 -1.30 -7.30
C PRO A 104 16.76 -1.56 -8.08
N GLN A 105 17.78 -0.78 -7.78
CA GLN A 105 19.12 -0.99 -8.30
C GLN A 105 19.72 -2.26 -7.70
N ILE A 106 20.24 -3.13 -8.57
CA ILE A 106 20.91 -4.37 -8.19
C ILE A 106 22.37 -4.20 -8.65
N PHE A 107 23.25 -3.78 -7.74
CA PHE A 107 24.68 -3.69 -7.98
C PHE A 107 25.41 -4.56 -6.97
#